data_AF-A0A1H6LSM9-F1
#
_entry.id   AF-A0A1H6LSM9-F1
#
_cell.length_a   1.000
_cell.length_b   1.000
_cell.length_c   1.000
_cell.angle_alpha   90.00
_cell.angle_beta   90.00
_cell.angle_gamma   90.00
#
_symmetry.space_group_name_H-M   'P 1'
#
loop_
_entity.id
_entity.type
_entity.pdbx_description
1 polymer ?
#
loop_
_entity_poly.entity_id
_entity_poly.type
_entity_poly.pdbx_seq_one_letter_code
_entity_poly.pdbx_strand_id
1 'polypeptide(L)' 'MQFIDFTKDSFKRPDNTNKFLLDIPRDEVGFSEIDIHEKKDNDRYEEIDYEIIDDMDKITILMRHPKNIRVNF' A
#
# COMPACT_ATOMS: atom_id res chain seq x y z
N MET A 1 1.97 -3.89 -16.72
CA MET A 1 1.94 -3.32 -15.37
C MET A 1 0.49 -3.21 -14.97
N GLN A 2 0.07 -4.10 -14.07
CA GLN A 2 -1.23 -3.99 -13.45
C GLN A 2 -1.10 -3.05 -12.26
N PHE A 3 -2.22 -2.50 -11.82
CA PHE A 3 -2.23 -1.67 -10.62
C PHE A 3 -3.55 -1.86 -9.88
N ILE A 4 -3.49 -1.66 -8.57
CA ILE A 4 -4.68 -1.56 -7.73
C ILE A 4 -4.62 -0.21 -7.02
N ASP A 5 -5.70 0.56 -7.17
CA ASP A 5 -5.87 1.82 -6.47
C ASP A 5 -6.52 1.53 -5.10
N PHE A 6 -5.79 1.80 -4.03
CA PHE A 6 -6.30 1.70 -2.66
C PHE A 6 -6.61 3.09 -2.11
N THR A 7 -7.80 3.25 -1.58
CA THR A 7 -8.19 4.46 -0.86
C THR A 7 -7.71 4.40 0.58
N LYS A 8 -7.61 5.55 1.23
CA LYS A 8 -7.31 5.67 2.66
C LYS A 8 -8.22 4.79 3.56
N ASP A 9 -9.43 4.47 3.11
CA ASP A 9 -10.40 3.62 3.82
C ASP A 9 -10.05 2.12 3.77
N SER A 10 -9.17 1.71 2.84
CA SER A 10 -8.70 0.32 2.75
C SER A 10 -7.69 -0.02 3.85
N PHE A 11 -7.13 1.00 4.50
CA PHE A 11 -6.13 0.82 5.53
C PHE A 11 -6.76 0.45 6.87
N LYS A 12 -6.19 -0.58 7.49
CA LYS A 12 -6.52 -1.00 8.85
C LYS A 12 -5.57 -0.32 9.83
N ARG A 13 -6.11 0.15 10.96
CA ARG A 13 -5.29 0.63 12.08
C ARG A 13 -5.23 -0.47 13.14
N PRO A 14 -4.13 -1.22 13.26
CA PRO A 14 -3.96 -2.14 14.38
C PRO A 14 -3.89 -1.34 15.69
N ASP A 15 -4.61 -1.75 16.72
CA ASP A 15 -4.58 -1.12 18.06
C ASP A 15 -3.16 -1.04 18.65
N ASN A 16 -2.26 -1.92 18.21
CA ASN A 16 -0.90 -2.04 18.75
C ASN A 16 0.12 -1.09 18.10
N THR A 17 -0.27 -0.33 17.06
CA THR A 17 0.66 0.57 16.36
C THR A 17 -0.01 1.88 15.99
N ASN A 18 0.73 2.99 16.03
CA ASN A 18 0.24 4.27 15.51
C ASN A 18 0.38 4.40 13.99
N LYS A 19 0.59 3.28 13.29
CA LYS A 19 0.68 3.18 11.84
C LYS A 19 -0.56 2.49 11.30
N PHE A 20 -0.81 2.71 10.03
CA PHE A 20 -1.85 2.10 9.22
C PHE A 20 -1.22 1.00 8.40
N LEU A 21 -1.91 -0.14 8.30
CA LEU A 21 -1.48 -1.28 7.50
C LEU A 21 -2.50 -1.62 6.43
N LEU A 22 -2.01 -2.07 5.28
CA LEU A 22 -2.79 -2.58 4.18
C LEU A 22 -2.28 -3.98 3.86
N ASP A 23 -3.12 -4.99 4.09
CA ASP A 23 -2.84 -6.38 3.72
C ASP A 23 -3.31 -6.62 2.29
N ILE A 24 -2.39 -6.95 1.39
CA ILE A 24 -2.71 -7.34 0.02
C ILE A 24 -2.33 -8.82 -0.16
N PRO A 25 -3.28 -9.72 -0.45
CA PRO A 25 -2.93 -11.12 -0.67
C PRO A 25 -2.01 -11.25 -1.89
N ARG A 26 -1.01 -12.13 -1.81
CA ARG A 26 -0.06 -12.35 -2.92
C ARG A 26 -0.74 -12.87 -4.18
N ASP A 27 -1.93 -13.46 -4.06
CA ASP A 27 -2.72 -13.89 -5.20
C ASP A 27 -3.12 -12.72 -6.12
N GLU A 28 -3.29 -11.52 -5.57
CA GLU A 28 -3.66 -10.32 -6.32
C GLU A 28 -2.46 -9.68 -7.04
N VAL A 29 -1.31 -9.61 -6.35
CA VAL A 29 -0.11 -8.87 -6.79
C VAL A 29 0.99 -9.75 -7.38
N GLY A 30 0.92 -11.06 -7.16
CA GLY A 30 1.89 -12.04 -7.63
C GLY A 30 3.25 -11.94 -6.92
N PHE A 31 4.30 -12.34 -7.66
CA PHE A 31 5.70 -12.23 -7.23
C PHE A 31 6.47 -11.08 -7.87
N SER A 32 5.75 -10.12 -8.44
CA SER A 32 6.33 -8.90 -9.00
C SER A 32 6.85 -7.94 -7.93
N GLU A 33 7.80 -7.09 -8.32
CA GLU A 33 8.19 -5.93 -7.51
C GLU A 33 7.00 -4.98 -7.37
N ILE A 34 6.67 -4.65 -6.12
CA ILE A 34 5.59 -3.74 -5.81
C ILE A 34 6.12 -2.33 -5.69
N ASP A 35 5.47 -1.43 -6.43
CA ASP A 35 5.81 -0.03 -6.47
C ASP A 35 4.59 0.80 -6.04
N ILE A 36 4.78 1.64 -5.02
CA ILE A 36 3.69 2.36 -4.35
C ILE A 36 3.84 3.86 -4.56
N HIS A 37 2.82 4.47 -5.13
CA HIS A 37 2.75 5.91 -5.37
C HIS A 37 1.55 6.52 -4.64
N GLU A 38 1.75 7.62 -3.90
CA GLU A 38 0.63 8.40 -3.38
C GLU A 38 -0.03 9.19 -4.51
N LYS A 39 -1.35 9.03 -4.67
CA LYS A 39 -2.15 9.85 -5.58
C LYS A 39 -2.63 11.09 -4.84
N LYS A 40 -2.02 12.26 -5.11
CA LYS A 40 -2.56 13.55 -4.67
C LYS A 40 -3.56 14.11 -5.67
N ASP A 41 -4.53 14.86 -5.16
CA ASP A 41 -5.60 15.58 -5.89
C ASP A 41 -5.14 16.53 -7.01
N ASN A 42 -3.83 16.72 -7.20
CA ASN A 42 -3.26 17.72 -8.11
C ASN A 42 -2.31 17.11 -9.15
N ASP A 43 -2.65 15.92 -9.66
CA ASP A 43 -1.89 15.18 -10.69
C ASP A 43 -0.42 14.91 -10.32
N ARG A 44 -0.12 14.94 -9.02
CA ARG A 44 1.21 14.71 -8.47
C ARG A 44 1.26 13.36 -7.78
N TYR A 45 2.24 12.58 -8.18
CA TYR A 45 2.65 11.36 -7.50
C TYR A 45 3.90 11.71 -6.69
N GLU A 46 3.84 11.55 -5.37
CA GLU A 46 5.00 11.67 -4.50
C GLU A 46 5.39 10.29 -4.00
N GLU A 47 6.69 10.01 -4.01
CA GLU A 47 7.25 8.88 -3.27
C GLU A 47 6.96 9.11 -1.79
N ILE A 48 6.27 8.14 -1.20
CA ILE A 48 5.90 8.17 0.22
C ILE A 48 6.78 7.20 1.00
N ASP A 49 7.02 7.53 2.26
CA ASP A 49 7.72 6.66 3.19
C ASP A 49 6.75 5.52 3.59
N TYR A 50 6.92 4.37 2.95
CA TYR A 50 6.18 3.14 3.23
C TYR A 50 7.13 2.01 3.59
N GLU A 51 6.67 1.11 4.44
CA GLU A 51 7.39 -0.12 4.75
C GLU A 51 6.58 -1.28 4.17
N ILE A 52 7.19 -2.03 3.24
CA ILE A 52 6.60 -3.26 2.70
C ILE A 52 7.15 -4.43 3.51
N ILE A 53 6.25 -5.23 4.07
CA ILE A 53 6.55 -6.53 4.65
C ILE A 53 6.04 -7.58 3.67
N ASP A 54 6.98 -8.29 3.05
CA ASP A 54 6.68 -9.43 2.19
C ASP A 54 6.54 -10.69 3.04
N ASP A 55 5.32 -11.24 3.11
CA ASP A 55 5.06 -12.57 3.65
C ASP A 55 4.82 -13.56 2.50
N MET A 56 4.87 -14.87 2.81
CA MET A 56 4.63 -15.91 1.80
C MET A 56 3.23 -15.85 1.18
N ASP A 57 2.22 -15.46 1.96
CA ASP A 57 0.82 -15.46 1.53
C ASP A 57 0.28 -14.07 1.16
N LYS A 58 0.93 -13.00 1.63
CA LYS A 58 0.44 -11.63 1.48
C LYS A 58 1.57 -10.62 1.62
N ILE A 59 1.31 -9.40 1.18
CA ILE A 59 2.20 -8.27 1.33
C ILE A 59 1.50 -7.25 2.22
N THR A 60 2.18 -6.85 3.29
CA THR A 60 1.66 -5.88 4.25
C THR A 60 2.37 -4.54 4.04
N ILE A 61 1.63 -3.52 3.65
CA ILE A 61 2.15 -2.17 3.48
C ILE A 61 1.84 -1.39 4.74
N LEU A 62 2.87 -0.82 5.37
CA LEU A 62 2.76 0.01 6.57
C LEU A 62 3.06 1.47 6.23
N MET A 63 2.21 2.37 6.72
CA MET A 63 2.41 3.81 6.57
C MET A 63 1.89 4.60 7.77
N ARG A 64 2.40 5.83 7.96
CA ARG A 64 2.00 6.67 9.11
C ARG A 64 0.61 7.31 8.96
N HIS A 65 0.22 7.63 7.74
CA HIS A 65 -1.05 8.30 7.45
C HIS A 65 -1.74 7.62 6.27
N PRO A 66 -3.01 7.20 6.40
CA PRO A 66 -3.71 6.53 5.34
C PRO A 66 -3.99 7.56 4.23
N LYS A 67 -3.55 7.24 3.02
CA LYS A 67 -3.65 8.10 1.84
C LYS A 67 -4.19 7.27 0.68
N ASN A 68 -4.63 7.95 -0.36
CA ASN A 68 -4.97 7.26 -1.61
C ASN A 68 -3.65 6.88 -2.28
N ILE A 69 -3.41 5.58 -2.41
CA ILE A 69 -2.18 5.06 -3.00
C ILE A 69 -2.52 4.19 -4.20
N ARG A 70 -1.62 4.17 -5.18
CA ARG A 70 -1.63 3.21 -6.27
C ARG A 70 -0.50 2.24 -6.06
N VAL A 71 -0.83 0.96 -6.09
CA VAL A 71 0.12 -0.15 -5.97
C VAL A 71 0.26 -0.76 -7.36
N ASN A 72 1.44 -0.64 -7.96
CA ASN A 72 1.78 -1.21 -9.26
C ASN A 72 2.54 -2.53 -9.09
N PHE A 73 2.23 -3.52 -9.94
CA PHE A 73 2.84 -4.86 -9.95
C PHE A 73 2.75 -5.55 -11.34
#